data_AF-A0A314ZGJ3-F1
#
_entry.id   AF-A0A314ZGJ3-F1
#
_cell.length_a   1.000
_cell.length_b   1.000
_cell.length_c   1.000
_cell.angle_alpha   90.00
_cell.angle_beta   90.00
_cell.angle_gamma   90.00
#
_symmetry.space_group_name_H-M   'P 1'
#
loop_
_entity.id
_entity.type
_entity.pdbx_description
1 polymer ?
#
loop_
_entity_poly.entity_id
_entity_poly.type
_entity_poly.pdbx_seq_one_letter_code
_entity_poly.pdbx_strand_id
1 'polypeptide(L)'
;MGVVLRDDEAAFRKMGDHDLIDYYLVYRARDTLCSVSSGDTEDYRQLLSAMNPEELGANEVAMLVTNLKALAGAVAYIDNVLHDELLSAISNMSLWNYKPDVMDALIEFIESLATSSGKYVDYCLEMLTCQFFPPLSLPLPKILARKDGVLSRVHSSLKYIADLVPLSPVRLVPIVLNGKPQHCFNTISTLSLVIYVENMLKLESGVLGEVVRIPMVAGVVDLLVELDVNIGWEDINNETSERIFEMELEDGDESRDDDSELPRQLSQKILEGNSIAEKLDSLMVLTFEHLESCQVADRLIKIFDTLLVLFNKTILTAYKSKFAQFVIFYACSLDPKNCGVTFALMLEHAFFFSTDSPHLRMSAVAYLASYLSRAKFLSVFVVAGTLGRLVDWCVKYVKMQDDEINPKLIEYFILDVRPSCICCASK
;
A
#
# COMPACT_ATOMS: atom_id res chain seq x y z
N MET A 1 53.13 -6.85 21.25
CA MET A 1 53.10 -5.96 20.07
C MET A 1 51.82 -5.17 20.19
N GLY A 2 51.79 -3.93 20.65
CA GLY A 2 52.50 -2.78 20.09
C GLY A 2 51.58 -2.06 19.09
N VAL A 3 50.39 -1.64 19.50
CA VAL A 3 49.53 -0.75 18.68
C VAL A 3 49.83 0.67 19.12
N VAL A 4 50.49 1.39 18.21
CA VAL A 4 50.97 2.75 18.39
C VAL A 4 49.79 3.71 18.21
N LEU A 5 49.30 4.27 19.32
CA LEU A 5 48.39 5.42 19.36
C LEU A 5 49.20 6.69 19.03
N ARG A 6 49.35 7.04 17.74
CA ARG A 6 50.09 8.27 17.38
C ARG A 6 49.53 9.12 16.25
N ASP A 7 48.32 8.83 15.75
CA ASP A 7 47.69 9.68 14.73
C ASP A 7 46.57 10.59 15.27
N ASP A 8 46.08 10.39 16.49
CA ASP A 8 44.96 11.20 17.01
C ASP A 8 45.39 12.61 17.47
N GLU A 9 46.62 12.79 18.00
CA GLU A 9 47.10 14.10 18.48
C GLU A 9 47.24 15.17 17.38
N ALA A 10 47.37 14.74 16.11
CA ALA A 10 47.50 15.66 14.98
C ALA A 10 46.13 16.23 14.53
N ALA A 11 45.04 15.49 14.73
CA ALA A 11 43.68 15.93 14.41
C ALA A 11 43.17 17.01 15.40
N PHE A 12 43.59 16.93 16.67
CA PHE A 12 43.22 17.88 17.73
C PHE A 12 43.66 19.34 17.48
N ARG A 13 44.66 19.59 16.64
CA ARG A 13 45.24 20.95 16.47
C ARG A 13 44.51 21.84 15.45
N LYS A 14 43.45 21.36 14.80
CA LYS A 14 42.73 22.11 13.74
C LYS A 14 41.20 22.18 13.88
N MET A 15 40.61 21.54 14.89
CA MET A 15 39.15 21.53 15.10
C MET A 15 38.67 22.75 15.91
N GLY A 16 37.50 23.28 15.57
CA GLY A 16 36.84 24.30 16.40
C GLY A 16 36.33 23.71 17.71
N ASP A 17 36.04 24.55 18.72
CA ASP A 17 35.55 24.11 20.04
C ASP A 17 34.28 23.23 19.94
N HIS A 18 33.42 23.48 18.96
CA HIS A 18 32.21 22.70 18.72
C HIS A 18 32.53 21.30 18.15
N ASP A 19 33.49 21.20 17.23
CA ASP A 19 33.91 19.92 16.63
C ASP A 19 34.62 19.02 17.65
N LEU A 20 35.32 19.62 18.63
CA LEU A 20 35.95 18.93 19.75
C LEU A 20 34.93 18.31 20.71
N ILE A 21 33.83 19.02 20.98
CA ILE A 21 32.73 18.53 21.82
C ILE A 21 32.03 17.36 21.12
N ASP A 22 31.72 17.49 19.83
CA ASP A 22 31.07 16.43 19.06
C ASP A 22 31.96 15.17 18.97
N TYR A 23 33.27 15.34 18.75
CA TYR A 23 34.23 14.24 18.78
C TYR A 23 34.29 13.53 20.15
N TYR A 24 34.31 14.29 21.24
CA TYR A 24 34.34 13.74 22.59
C TYR A 24 33.07 12.95 22.92
N LEU A 25 31.90 13.42 22.46
CA LEU A 25 30.63 12.73 22.67
C LEU A 25 30.57 11.40 21.91
N VAL A 26 31.04 11.37 20.65
CA VAL A 26 31.16 10.12 19.88
C VAL A 26 32.14 9.16 20.54
N TYR A 27 33.27 9.65 21.05
CA TYR A 27 34.23 8.85 21.81
C TYR A 27 33.59 8.22 23.05
N ARG A 28 32.83 9.00 23.83
CA ARG A 28 32.11 8.50 25.01
C ARG A 28 31.08 7.43 24.63
N ALA A 29 30.28 7.67 23.59
CA ALA A 29 29.29 6.69 23.14
C ALA A 29 29.95 5.37 22.71
N ARG A 30 31.07 5.44 22.00
CA ARG A 30 31.89 4.27 21.65
C ARG A 30 32.38 3.53 22.89
N ASP A 31 32.93 4.24 23.87
CA ASP A 31 33.49 3.64 25.09
C ASP A 31 32.39 2.93 25.91
N THR A 32 31.21 3.53 26.01
CA THR A 32 30.03 2.93 26.64
C THR A 32 29.59 1.65 25.92
N LEU A 33 29.52 1.64 24.58
CA LEU A 33 29.16 0.45 23.80
C LEU A 33 30.20 -0.67 23.93
N CYS A 34 31.50 -0.33 23.94
CA CYS A 34 32.57 -1.33 24.08
C CYS A 34 32.60 -1.95 25.49
N SER A 35 32.26 -1.16 26.51
CA SER A 35 32.26 -1.58 27.92
C SER A 35 31.25 -2.68 28.22
N VAL A 36 30.14 -2.75 27.46
CA VAL A 36 29.14 -3.83 27.57
C VAL A 36 29.75 -5.21 27.32
N SER A 37 30.70 -5.32 26.37
CA SER A 37 31.42 -6.57 26.10
C SER A 37 32.34 -7.00 27.26
N SER A 38 32.74 -6.04 28.10
CA SER A 38 33.59 -6.27 29.27
C SER A 38 32.78 -6.51 30.55
N GLY A 39 31.45 -6.44 30.49
CA GLY A 39 30.53 -6.66 31.61
C GLY A 39 30.18 -5.42 32.43
N ASP A 40 30.73 -4.25 32.08
CA ASP A 40 30.35 -2.98 32.70
C ASP A 40 29.14 -2.40 31.97
N THR A 41 28.03 -2.25 32.71
CA THR A 41 26.71 -1.95 32.15
C THR A 41 26.07 -0.71 32.77
N GLU A 42 26.73 -0.03 33.72
CA GLU A 42 26.12 1.11 34.41
C GLU A 42 25.92 2.30 33.48
N ASP A 43 26.94 2.69 32.72
CA ASP A 43 26.85 3.77 31.74
C ASP A 43 25.87 3.43 30.60
N TYR A 44 25.80 2.14 30.21
CA TYR A 44 24.85 1.67 29.21
C TYR A 44 23.41 1.72 29.72
N ARG A 45 23.15 1.35 30.98
CA ARG A 45 21.82 1.52 31.61
C ARG A 45 21.44 3.00 31.73
N GLN A 46 22.40 3.87 32.03
CA GLN A 46 22.15 5.31 32.04
C GLN A 46 21.81 5.86 30.65
N LEU A 47 22.46 5.35 29.60
CA LEU A 47 22.11 5.68 28.22
C LEU A 47 20.69 5.21 27.87
N LEU A 48 20.31 3.98 28.26
CA LEU A 48 18.97 3.45 28.04
C LEU A 48 17.89 4.27 28.74
N SER A 49 18.12 4.69 29.99
CA SER A 49 17.16 5.55 30.70
C SER A 49 17.05 6.92 30.06
N ALA A 50 18.14 7.46 29.52
CA ALA A 50 18.12 8.72 28.79
C ALA A 50 17.38 8.66 27.44
N MET A 51 17.23 7.48 26.84
CA MET A 51 16.47 7.29 25.59
C MET A 51 14.95 7.28 25.81
N ASN A 52 14.49 6.92 27.01
CA ASN A 52 13.07 6.86 27.38
C ASN A 52 12.76 7.80 28.55
N PRO A 53 12.82 9.14 28.36
CA PRO A 53 12.49 10.08 29.41
C PRO A 53 10.99 10.05 29.74
N GLU A 54 10.64 10.02 31.03
CA GLU A 54 9.25 10.07 31.50
C GLU A 54 8.59 11.43 31.18
N GLU A 55 9.37 12.51 31.17
CA GLU A 55 8.94 13.86 30.80
C GLU A 55 9.91 14.50 29.78
N LEU A 56 9.36 15.13 28.74
CA LEU A 56 10.12 15.81 27.69
C LEU A 56 10.34 17.29 28.04
N GLY A 57 11.20 17.55 29.03
CA GLY A 57 11.71 18.88 29.32
C GLY A 57 12.79 19.33 28.33
N ALA A 58 13.22 20.59 28.43
CA ALA A 58 14.20 21.16 27.51
C ALA A 58 15.59 20.51 27.63
N ASN A 59 15.97 20.10 28.85
CA ASN A 59 17.26 19.47 29.11
C ASN A 59 17.27 18.01 28.62
N GLU A 60 16.17 17.30 28.82
CA GLU A 60 15.98 15.91 28.39
C GLU A 60 15.97 15.83 26.85
N VAL A 61 15.32 16.79 26.18
CA VAL A 61 15.38 16.91 24.71
C VAL A 61 16.81 17.16 24.23
N ALA A 62 17.56 18.05 24.87
CA ALA A 62 18.95 18.32 24.49
C ALA A 62 19.84 17.08 24.71
N MET A 63 19.66 16.37 25.81
CA MET A 63 20.38 15.10 26.08
C MET A 63 20.03 14.04 25.04
N LEU A 64 18.75 13.88 24.70
CA LEU A 64 18.31 12.91 23.71
C LEU A 64 18.92 13.18 22.34
N VAL A 65 18.90 14.44 21.87
CA VAL A 65 19.54 14.86 20.61
C VAL A 65 21.04 14.55 20.65
N THR A 66 21.70 14.91 21.74
CA THR A 66 23.15 14.71 21.92
C THR A 66 23.51 13.23 21.88
N ASN A 67 22.75 12.38 22.58
CA ASN A 67 22.97 10.95 22.62
C ASN A 67 22.71 10.29 21.25
N LEU A 68 21.63 10.67 20.55
CA LEU A 68 21.31 10.15 19.21
C LEU A 68 22.41 10.49 18.20
N LYS A 69 22.92 11.73 18.21
CA LYS A 69 24.02 12.16 17.35
C LYS A 69 25.33 11.45 17.69
N ALA A 70 25.65 11.31 18.98
CA ALA A 70 26.83 10.58 19.42
C ALA A 70 26.77 9.11 18.99
N LEU A 71 25.60 8.47 19.08
CA LEU A 71 25.37 7.11 18.60
C LEU A 71 25.44 7.01 17.08
N ALA A 72 24.94 8.00 16.33
CA ALA A 72 25.06 8.04 14.88
C ALA A 72 26.53 8.00 14.44
N GLY A 73 27.42 8.70 15.17
CA GLY A 73 28.87 8.64 14.96
C GLY A 73 29.54 7.34 15.44
N ALA A 74 28.86 6.55 16.28
CA ALA A 74 29.40 5.32 16.88
C ALA A 74 28.71 4.03 16.38
N VAL A 75 27.90 4.09 15.32
CA VAL A 75 27.12 2.94 14.79
C VAL A 75 27.95 1.70 14.47
N ALA A 76 29.23 1.87 14.11
CA ALA A 76 30.15 0.77 13.83
C ALA A 76 30.42 -0.14 15.04
N TYR A 77 30.14 0.33 16.25
CA TYR A 77 30.32 -0.40 17.51
C TYR A 77 29.00 -1.00 18.03
N ILE A 78 27.89 -0.78 17.34
CA ILE A 78 26.60 -1.38 17.69
C ILE A 78 26.59 -2.83 17.20
N ASP A 79 26.06 -3.72 18.03
CA ASP A 79 25.98 -5.16 17.81
C ASP A 79 24.55 -5.59 18.09
N ASN A 80 24.01 -6.45 17.23
CA ASN A 80 22.58 -6.80 17.29
C ASN A 80 22.22 -7.67 18.50
N VAL A 81 23.17 -8.37 19.11
CA VAL A 81 22.92 -9.21 20.28
C VAL A 81 23.20 -8.44 21.57
N LEU A 82 24.34 -7.75 21.64
CA LEU A 82 24.74 -7.04 22.86
C LEU A 82 23.90 -5.78 23.10
N HIS A 83 23.45 -5.11 22.03
CA HIS A 83 22.78 -3.83 22.11
C HIS A 83 21.30 -3.89 21.72
N ASP A 84 20.67 -5.07 21.83
CA ASP A 84 19.26 -5.30 21.48
C ASP A 84 18.30 -4.40 22.25
N GLU A 85 18.54 -4.18 23.55
CA GLU A 85 17.71 -3.29 24.38
C GLU A 85 17.75 -1.83 23.90
N LEU A 86 18.93 -1.36 23.47
CA LEU A 86 19.11 0.00 22.96
C LEU A 86 18.43 0.15 21.60
N LEU A 87 18.63 -0.80 20.70
CA LEU A 87 17.96 -0.82 19.40
C LEU A 87 16.44 -0.84 19.62
N SER A 88 15.93 -1.74 20.45
CA SER A 88 14.52 -1.84 20.81
C SER A 88 13.97 -0.52 21.36
N ALA A 89 14.67 0.14 22.28
CA ALA A 89 14.26 1.45 22.79
C ALA A 89 14.16 2.50 21.67
N ILE A 90 15.15 2.58 20.78
CA ILE A 90 15.16 3.53 19.68
C ILE A 90 14.06 3.21 18.65
N SER A 91 13.80 1.94 18.34
CA SER A 91 12.72 1.55 17.41
C SER A 91 11.32 1.89 17.89
N ASN A 92 11.11 1.96 19.21
CA ASN A 92 9.84 2.36 19.79
C ASN A 92 9.61 3.89 19.76
N MET A 93 10.62 4.67 19.36
CA MET A 93 10.48 6.11 19.22
C MET A 93 9.60 6.45 18.00
N SER A 94 8.55 7.24 18.24
CA SER A 94 7.68 7.74 17.18
C SER A 94 8.01 9.19 16.85
N LEU A 95 8.38 9.47 15.60
CA LEU A 95 8.69 10.83 15.13
C LEU A 95 7.53 11.80 15.42
N TRP A 96 6.30 11.31 15.39
CA TRP A 96 5.07 12.06 15.65
C TRP A 96 5.03 12.74 17.02
N ASN A 97 5.78 12.24 18.02
CA ASN A 97 5.77 12.76 19.37
C ASN A 97 6.74 13.93 19.58
N TYR A 98 7.79 14.04 18.77
CA TYR A 98 8.91 14.94 19.03
C TYR A 98 8.85 16.26 18.26
N LYS A 99 9.84 17.13 18.50
CA LYS A 99 10.12 18.36 17.75
C LYS A 99 11.16 18.07 16.64
N PRO A 100 11.31 18.97 15.64
CA PRO A 100 12.24 18.78 14.54
C PRO A 100 13.66 18.39 14.96
N ASP A 101 14.21 18.98 16.02
CA ASP A 101 15.59 18.70 16.46
C ASP A 101 15.82 17.22 16.80
N VAL A 102 14.87 16.58 17.50
CA VAL A 102 14.93 15.16 17.85
C VAL A 102 14.61 14.29 16.64
N MET A 103 13.66 14.72 15.80
CA MET A 103 13.33 14.00 14.56
C MET A 103 14.58 13.90 13.67
N ASP A 104 15.27 15.01 13.47
CA ASP A 104 16.46 15.10 12.63
C ASP A 104 17.61 14.24 13.19
N ALA A 105 17.84 14.27 14.51
CA ALA A 105 18.84 13.42 15.15
C ALA A 105 18.51 11.92 15.08
N LEU A 106 17.23 11.53 15.21
CA LEU A 106 16.81 10.14 15.06
C LEU A 106 16.95 9.66 13.61
N ILE A 107 16.59 10.51 12.64
CA ILE A 107 16.79 10.21 11.22
C ILE A 107 18.27 10.03 10.89
N GLU A 108 19.14 10.93 11.37
CA GLU A 108 20.59 10.83 11.19
C GLU A 108 21.16 9.51 11.77
N PHE A 109 20.66 9.09 12.93
CA PHE A 109 21.01 7.78 13.51
C PHE A 109 20.56 6.61 12.63
N ILE A 110 19.30 6.60 12.17
CA ILE A 110 18.74 5.53 11.33
C ILE A 110 19.51 5.42 10.01
N GLU A 111 19.78 6.56 9.36
CA GLU A 111 20.53 6.63 8.11
C GLU A 111 21.98 6.12 8.29
N SER A 112 22.64 6.53 9.37
CA SER A 112 24.01 6.08 9.70
C SER A 112 24.04 4.57 9.98
N LEU A 113 23.05 4.05 10.72
CA LEU A 113 22.96 2.63 11.04
C LEU A 113 22.72 1.79 9.77
N ALA A 114 21.78 2.18 8.91
CA ALA A 114 21.47 1.50 7.67
C ALA A 114 22.65 1.47 6.68
N THR A 115 23.43 2.55 6.64
CA THR A 115 24.56 2.69 5.71
C THR A 115 25.85 2.05 6.24
N SER A 116 26.00 1.91 7.55
CA SER A 116 27.18 1.29 8.18
C SER A 116 27.28 -0.22 7.93
N SER A 117 26.14 -0.93 7.97
CA SER A 117 26.11 -2.39 7.88
C SER A 117 24.80 -2.88 7.29
N GLY A 118 24.89 -3.70 6.24
CA GLY A 118 23.73 -4.28 5.55
C GLY A 118 22.81 -5.14 6.43
N LYS A 119 23.29 -5.55 7.62
CA LYS A 119 22.52 -6.32 8.62
C LYS A 119 21.36 -5.52 9.22
N TYR A 120 21.52 -4.21 9.36
CA TYR A 120 20.53 -3.34 10.00
C TYR A 120 19.57 -2.68 9.01
N VAL A 121 19.75 -2.89 7.71
CA VAL A 121 18.94 -2.23 6.67
C VAL A 121 17.45 -2.56 6.82
N ASP A 122 17.06 -3.83 6.95
CA ASP A 122 15.63 -4.20 7.12
C ASP A 122 15.05 -3.56 8.37
N TYR A 123 15.80 -3.62 9.47
CA TYR A 123 15.41 -3.02 10.74
C TYR A 123 15.18 -1.51 10.63
N CYS A 124 16.07 -0.78 9.93
CA CYS A 124 15.93 0.65 9.70
C CYS A 124 14.75 0.98 8.78
N LEU A 125 14.52 0.16 7.74
CA LEU A 125 13.37 0.31 6.85
C LEU A 125 12.05 0.05 7.59
N GLU A 126 12.01 -0.93 8.49
CA GLU A 126 10.87 -1.20 9.39
C GLU A 126 10.60 0.00 10.30
N MET A 127 11.63 0.55 10.96
CA MET A 127 11.49 1.75 11.79
C MET A 127 10.89 2.95 11.05
N LEU A 128 11.34 3.17 9.80
CA LEU A 128 10.85 4.26 8.94
C LEU A 128 9.41 4.01 8.48
N THR A 129 9.09 2.79 8.05
CA THR A 129 7.75 2.42 7.57
C THR A 129 6.70 2.38 8.68
N CYS A 130 7.08 2.06 9.92
CA CYS A 130 6.22 2.20 11.10
C CYS A 130 5.68 3.63 11.27
N GLN A 131 6.40 4.65 10.80
CA GLN A 131 5.97 6.05 10.89
C GLN A 131 4.82 6.38 9.92
N PHE A 132 4.48 5.50 8.98
CA PHE A 132 3.28 5.65 8.14
C PHE A 132 1.98 5.51 8.95
N PHE A 133 2.06 4.99 10.19
CA PHE A 133 0.95 4.96 11.12
C PHE A 133 1.15 5.99 12.24
N PRO A 134 0.38 7.08 12.26
CA PRO A 134 0.42 8.00 13.40
C PRO A 134 -0.08 7.29 14.67
N PRO A 135 0.51 7.59 15.85
CA PRO A 135 0.05 7.03 17.12
C PRO A 135 -1.42 7.34 17.39
N LEU A 136 -2.19 6.33 17.81
CA LEU A 136 -3.62 6.47 18.16
C LEU A 136 -3.85 7.47 19.32
N SER A 137 -2.85 7.70 20.16
CA SER A 137 -2.90 8.63 21.29
C SER A 137 -2.84 10.10 20.88
N LEU A 138 -2.45 10.42 19.64
CA LEU A 138 -2.26 11.80 19.21
C LEU A 138 -3.56 12.40 18.64
N PRO A 139 -4.00 13.59 19.10
CA PRO A 139 -5.18 14.25 18.57
C PRO A 139 -5.07 14.59 17.08
N LEU A 140 -6.17 14.45 16.34
CA LEU A 140 -6.28 14.72 14.89
C LEU A 140 -5.63 16.05 14.44
N PRO A 141 -5.85 17.22 15.09
CA PRO A 141 -5.24 18.47 14.64
C PRO A 141 -3.71 18.46 14.72
N LYS A 142 -3.14 17.74 15.70
CA LYS A 142 -1.69 17.60 15.84
C LYS A 142 -1.12 16.67 14.78
N ILE A 143 -1.82 15.59 14.44
CA ILE A 143 -1.44 14.70 13.33
C ILE A 143 -1.36 15.51 12.03
N LEU A 144 -2.41 16.24 11.69
CA LEU A 144 -2.46 17.03 10.45
C LEU A 144 -1.35 18.10 10.42
N ALA A 145 -1.09 18.80 11.52
CA ALA A 145 -0.05 19.82 11.60
C ALA A 145 1.38 19.25 11.47
N ARG A 146 1.61 18.00 11.89
CA ARG A 146 2.94 17.36 11.88
C ARG A 146 3.17 16.43 10.69
N LYS A 147 2.11 16.00 10.01
CA LYS A 147 2.11 15.01 8.92
C LYS A 147 3.21 15.29 7.89
N ASP A 148 3.22 16.48 7.30
CA ASP A 148 4.18 16.81 6.25
C ASP A 148 5.62 16.84 6.77
N GLY A 149 5.83 17.34 7.99
CA GLY A 149 7.15 17.40 8.62
C GLY A 149 7.74 16.02 8.92
N VAL A 150 6.91 15.06 9.34
CA VAL A 150 7.33 13.68 9.62
C VAL A 150 7.52 12.92 8.31
N LEU A 151 6.53 12.90 7.44
CA LEU A 151 6.55 12.07 6.24
C LEU A 151 7.58 12.56 5.22
N SER A 152 7.84 13.87 5.10
CA SER A 152 8.91 14.38 4.23
C SER A 152 10.29 13.86 4.65
N ARG A 153 10.57 13.80 5.95
CA ARG A 153 11.80 13.23 6.50
C ARG A 153 11.90 11.75 6.18
N VAL A 154 10.87 10.98 6.50
CA VAL A 154 10.84 9.52 6.26
C VAL A 154 11.10 9.20 4.79
N HIS A 155 10.40 9.86 3.85
CA HIS A 155 10.61 9.64 2.41
C HIS A 155 12.00 10.10 1.94
N SER A 156 12.54 11.17 2.51
CA SER A 156 13.91 11.63 2.19
C SER A 156 14.95 10.63 2.66
N SER A 157 14.76 10.04 3.84
CA SER A 157 15.66 9.01 4.39
C SER A 157 15.57 7.69 3.66
N LEU A 158 14.37 7.25 3.27
CA LEU A 158 14.21 6.08 2.41
C LEU A 158 14.94 6.27 1.07
N LYS A 159 14.89 7.48 0.50
CA LYS A 159 15.66 7.82 -0.69
C LYS A 159 17.17 7.80 -0.43
N TYR A 160 17.64 8.43 0.65
CA TYR A 160 19.06 8.45 1.02
C TYR A 160 19.63 7.04 1.20
N ILE A 161 18.89 6.16 1.90
CA ILE A 161 19.27 4.76 2.08
C ILE A 161 19.29 4.02 0.73
N ALA A 162 18.36 4.31 -0.19
CA ALA A 162 18.37 3.71 -1.53
C ALA A 162 19.54 4.16 -2.40
N ASP A 163 19.94 5.43 -2.29
CA ASP A 163 21.08 5.97 -3.02
C ASP A 163 22.40 5.32 -2.57
N LEU A 164 22.53 4.99 -1.28
CA LEU A 164 23.72 4.35 -0.70
C LEU A 164 23.68 2.82 -0.66
N VAL A 165 22.48 2.23 -0.54
CA VAL A 165 22.23 0.80 -0.49
C VAL A 165 21.22 0.44 -1.59
N PRO A 166 21.69 0.13 -2.82
CA PRO A 166 20.82 -0.05 -3.99
C PRO A 166 19.82 -1.22 -3.89
N LEU A 167 20.05 -2.17 -2.98
CA LEU A 167 19.13 -3.29 -2.74
C LEU A 167 18.00 -2.95 -1.77
N SER A 168 18.05 -1.80 -1.09
CA SER A 168 17.05 -1.41 -0.11
C SER A 168 15.63 -1.23 -0.69
N PRO A 169 15.40 -0.76 -1.94
CA PRO A 169 14.04 -0.66 -2.47
C PRO A 169 13.36 -2.02 -2.63
N VAL A 170 14.11 -3.06 -2.98
CA VAL A 170 13.57 -4.44 -3.09
C VAL A 170 13.22 -4.98 -1.70
N ARG A 171 14.05 -4.69 -0.70
CA ARG A 171 13.81 -5.09 0.71
C ARG A 171 12.66 -4.32 1.34
N LEU A 172 12.44 -3.07 0.93
CA LEU A 172 11.34 -2.22 1.39
C LEU A 172 9.96 -2.76 1.00
N VAL A 173 9.83 -3.40 -0.17
CA VAL A 173 8.55 -3.91 -0.68
C VAL A 173 7.83 -4.83 0.33
N PRO A 174 8.42 -5.97 0.76
CA PRO A 174 7.75 -6.84 1.72
C PRO A 174 7.51 -6.16 3.07
N ILE A 175 8.39 -5.26 3.51
CA ILE A 175 8.23 -4.52 4.77
C ILE A 175 6.97 -3.65 4.74
N VAL A 176 6.79 -2.86 3.67
CA VAL A 176 5.60 -2.03 3.52
C VAL A 176 4.36 -2.91 3.42
N LEU A 177 4.35 -3.90 2.54
CA LEU A 177 3.17 -4.74 2.30
C LEU A 177 2.76 -5.58 3.52
N ASN A 178 3.71 -6.09 4.30
CA ASN A 178 3.45 -6.82 5.53
C ASN A 178 3.10 -5.89 6.70
N GLY A 179 3.58 -4.64 6.67
CA GLY A 179 3.22 -3.60 7.64
C GLY A 179 1.76 -3.13 7.53
N LYS A 180 1.03 -3.59 6.49
CA LYS A 180 -0.42 -3.42 6.41
C LYS A 180 -1.07 -4.01 7.67
N PRO A 181 -2.09 -3.37 8.26
CA PRO A 181 -2.74 -3.93 9.43
C PRO A 181 -3.64 -5.09 9.02
N GLN A 182 -3.10 -6.29 9.08
CA GLN A 182 -3.84 -7.51 8.76
C GLN A 182 -4.90 -7.72 9.86
N HIS A 183 -6.17 -7.86 9.46
CA HIS A 183 -7.31 -8.20 10.33
C HIS A 183 -7.78 -7.14 11.36
N CYS A 184 -7.28 -5.90 11.29
CA CYS A 184 -7.63 -4.84 12.25
C CYS A 184 -8.38 -3.64 11.64
N PHE A 185 -9.02 -3.81 10.48
CA PHE A 185 -9.72 -2.68 9.82
C PHE A 185 -10.81 -2.06 10.70
N ASN A 186 -11.48 -2.84 11.55
CA ASN A 186 -12.51 -2.31 12.46
C ASN A 186 -11.92 -1.42 13.57
N THR A 187 -10.71 -1.72 14.02
CA THR A 187 -10.05 -0.99 15.13
C THR A 187 -9.28 0.23 14.62
N ILE A 188 -8.89 0.23 13.35
CA ILE A 188 -8.01 1.26 12.80
C ILE A 188 -8.82 2.43 12.29
N SER A 189 -8.33 3.63 12.61
CA SER A 189 -8.95 4.87 12.14
C SER A 189 -8.82 4.98 10.62
N THR A 190 -9.87 5.49 9.97
CA THR A 190 -9.85 5.77 8.52
C THR A 190 -8.67 6.66 8.14
N LEU A 191 -8.34 7.66 8.97
CA LEU A 191 -7.20 8.53 8.75
C LEU A 191 -5.87 7.77 8.71
N SER A 192 -5.61 6.87 9.67
CA SER A 192 -4.37 6.11 9.71
C SER A 192 -4.20 5.27 8.44
N LEU A 193 -5.29 4.68 7.95
CA LEU A 193 -5.29 3.91 6.72
C LEU A 193 -5.07 4.78 5.48
N VAL A 194 -5.73 5.95 5.42
CA VAL A 194 -5.52 6.95 4.37
C VAL A 194 -4.06 7.41 4.32
N ILE A 195 -3.47 7.75 5.46
CA ILE A 195 -2.04 8.17 5.51
C ILE A 195 -1.14 7.03 5.05
N TYR A 196 -1.41 5.79 5.45
CA TYR A 196 -0.62 4.64 5.01
C TYR A 196 -0.67 4.45 3.49
N VAL A 197 -1.86 4.45 2.89
CA VAL A 197 -2.04 4.32 1.43
C VAL A 197 -1.44 5.50 0.68
N GLU A 198 -1.60 6.72 1.20
CA GLU A 198 -0.98 7.92 0.62
C GLU A 198 0.54 7.79 0.57
N ASN A 199 1.16 7.22 1.61
CA ASN A 199 2.58 6.95 1.63
C ASN A 199 2.98 5.86 0.62
N MET A 200 2.19 4.79 0.45
CA MET A 200 2.43 3.78 -0.59
C MET A 200 2.42 4.40 -2.00
N LEU A 201 1.42 5.25 -2.28
CA LEU A 201 1.29 5.95 -3.56
C LEU A 201 2.40 7.00 -3.76
N LYS A 202 2.86 7.63 -2.68
CA LYS A 202 4.02 8.54 -2.73
C LYS A 202 5.33 7.79 -2.98
N LEU A 203 5.49 6.58 -2.45
CA LEU A 203 6.63 5.70 -2.76
C LEU A 203 6.64 5.30 -4.23
N GLU A 204 5.48 4.93 -4.78
CA GLU A 204 5.30 4.68 -6.22
C GLU A 204 5.75 5.88 -7.06
N SER A 205 5.29 7.08 -6.68
CA SER A 205 5.54 8.30 -7.46
C SER A 205 6.94 8.88 -7.27
N GLY A 206 7.66 8.41 -6.25
CA GLY A 206 8.99 8.88 -5.92
C GLY A 206 10.10 8.24 -6.76
N VAL A 207 11.35 8.52 -6.35
CA VAL A 207 12.57 8.00 -6.99
C VAL A 207 12.64 6.47 -6.91
N LEU A 208 12.04 5.88 -5.89
CA LEU A 208 11.99 4.43 -5.67
C LEU A 208 11.01 3.72 -6.61
N GLY A 209 10.19 4.48 -7.34
CA GLY A 209 9.08 4.00 -8.15
C GLY A 209 9.45 2.96 -9.21
N GLU A 210 10.69 2.95 -9.72
CA GLU A 210 11.10 1.93 -10.69
C GLU A 210 10.98 0.50 -10.16
N VAL A 211 11.31 0.30 -8.87
CA VAL A 211 11.28 -1.01 -8.21
C VAL A 211 9.96 -1.23 -7.50
N VAL A 212 9.46 -0.20 -6.79
CA VAL A 212 8.34 -0.39 -5.87
C VAL A 212 6.97 -0.20 -6.51
N ARG A 213 6.86 0.40 -7.71
CA ARG A 213 5.57 0.76 -8.33
C ARG A 213 4.60 -0.40 -8.42
N ILE A 214 5.01 -1.50 -9.06
CA ILE A 214 4.12 -2.64 -9.29
C ILE A 214 3.62 -3.20 -7.95
N PRO A 215 4.50 -3.51 -6.97
CA PRO A 215 4.05 -3.96 -5.65
C PRO A 215 3.19 -2.97 -4.88
N MET A 216 3.49 -1.66 -4.91
CA MET A 216 2.70 -0.66 -4.17
C MET A 216 1.29 -0.53 -4.75
N VAL A 217 1.17 -0.42 -6.08
CA VAL A 217 -0.14 -0.36 -6.75
C VAL A 217 -0.91 -1.66 -6.52
N ALA A 218 -0.25 -2.81 -6.59
CA ALA A 218 -0.87 -4.10 -6.27
C ALA A 218 -1.41 -4.14 -4.84
N GLY A 219 -0.59 -3.76 -3.84
CA GLY A 219 -1.00 -3.75 -2.45
C GLY A 219 -2.18 -2.82 -2.17
N VAL A 220 -2.27 -1.68 -2.87
CA VAL A 220 -3.44 -0.78 -2.79
C VAL A 220 -4.67 -1.43 -3.39
N VAL A 221 -4.58 -2.01 -4.59
CA VAL A 221 -5.72 -2.69 -5.22
C VAL A 221 -6.19 -3.88 -4.38
N ASP A 222 -5.28 -4.69 -3.87
CA ASP A 222 -5.60 -5.83 -3.00
C ASP A 222 -6.28 -5.38 -1.70
N LEU A 223 -5.85 -4.25 -1.12
CA LEU A 223 -6.52 -3.63 0.03
C LEU A 223 -7.94 -3.14 -0.32
N LEU A 224 -8.12 -2.50 -1.46
CA LEU A 224 -9.45 -2.06 -1.91
C LEU A 224 -10.39 -3.24 -2.12
N VAL A 225 -9.91 -4.30 -2.78
CA VAL A 225 -10.68 -5.54 -2.98
C VAL A 225 -11.03 -6.20 -1.64
N GLU A 226 -10.09 -6.27 -0.70
CA GLU A 226 -10.35 -6.84 0.63
C GLU A 226 -11.42 -6.05 1.40
N LEU A 227 -11.35 -4.71 1.40
CA LEU A 227 -12.37 -3.88 2.03
C LEU A 227 -13.73 -4.04 1.35
N ASP A 228 -13.76 -4.03 0.03
CA ASP A 228 -14.97 -4.13 -0.80
C ASP A 228 -15.71 -5.46 -0.59
N VAL A 229 -14.98 -6.58 -0.56
CA VAL A 229 -15.54 -7.91 -0.28
C VAL A 229 -16.08 -8.03 1.15
N ASN A 230 -15.50 -7.28 2.10
CA ASN A 230 -15.90 -7.30 3.51
C ASN A 230 -17.10 -6.39 3.83
N ILE A 231 -17.60 -5.60 2.88
CA ILE A 231 -18.84 -4.84 3.08
C ILE A 231 -20.00 -5.86 3.12
N GLY A 232 -20.70 -5.92 4.25
CA GLY A 232 -21.86 -6.81 4.44
C GLY A 232 -23.05 -6.37 3.60
N TRP A 233 -23.26 -7.00 2.44
CA TRP A 233 -24.32 -6.62 1.50
C TRP A 233 -25.66 -7.33 1.70
N GLU A 234 -25.78 -8.23 2.67
CA GLU A 234 -27.05 -8.90 2.98
C GLU A 234 -28.08 -7.93 3.59
N ASP A 235 -27.64 -6.80 4.16
CA ASP A 235 -28.49 -5.81 4.83
C ASP A 235 -28.79 -4.54 3.99
N ILE A 236 -28.14 -4.35 2.83
CA ILE A 236 -28.44 -3.27 1.86
C ILE A 236 -29.46 -3.75 0.80
N ASN A 237 -30.06 -4.93 1.04
CA ASN A 237 -31.00 -5.56 0.12
C ASN A 237 -32.45 -5.09 0.35
N ASN A 238 -32.67 -3.77 0.36
CA ASN A 238 -34.01 -3.26 0.11
C ASN A 238 -33.91 -2.12 -0.91
N GLU A 239 -34.29 -2.48 -2.14
CA GLU A 239 -34.53 -1.62 -3.29
C GLU A 239 -33.25 -1.08 -3.97
N THR A 240 -32.88 -1.69 -5.11
CA THR A 240 -32.01 -1.20 -6.22
C THR A 240 -30.55 -1.69 -6.37
N SER A 241 -30.03 -2.66 -5.61
CA SER A 241 -28.68 -3.17 -5.90
C SER A 241 -28.67 -4.26 -6.99
N GLU A 242 -29.00 -3.88 -8.23
CA GLU A 242 -28.47 -4.60 -9.39
C GLU A 242 -26.93 -4.63 -9.23
N ARG A 243 -26.36 -5.82 -9.02
CA ARG A 243 -24.90 -5.98 -9.05
C ARG A 243 -24.41 -5.44 -10.39
N ILE A 244 -23.58 -4.38 -10.37
CA ILE A 244 -23.20 -3.61 -11.58
C ILE A 244 -22.57 -4.49 -12.69
N PHE A 245 -22.08 -5.69 -12.33
CA PHE A 245 -21.42 -6.65 -13.24
C PHE A 245 -21.93 -8.10 -13.12
N GLU A 246 -22.89 -8.39 -12.26
CA GLU A 246 -23.37 -9.77 -12.11
C GLU A 246 -24.72 -9.93 -12.82
N MET A 247 -24.74 -10.87 -13.76
CA MET A 247 -25.95 -11.36 -14.36
C MET A 247 -26.41 -12.54 -13.51
N GLU A 248 -27.60 -12.46 -12.93
CA GLU A 248 -28.20 -13.50 -12.09
C GLU A 248 -28.12 -14.86 -12.80
N LEU A 249 -27.29 -15.75 -12.25
CA LEU A 249 -27.39 -17.18 -12.47
C LEU A 249 -28.42 -17.66 -11.44
N GLU A 250 -29.65 -17.92 -11.89
CA GLU A 250 -30.69 -18.53 -11.06
C GLU A 250 -30.28 -19.99 -10.76
N ASP A 251 -29.54 -20.20 -9.68
CA ASP A 251 -29.44 -21.51 -9.05
C ASP A 251 -30.72 -21.73 -8.23
N GLY A 252 -31.62 -22.53 -8.81
CA GLY A 252 -32.84 -22.96 -8.14
C GLY A 252 -32.53 -23.95 -7.03
N ASP A 253 -32.75 -23.56 -5.78
CA ASP A 253 -33.19 -24.49 -4.74
C ASP A 253 -34.07 -23.77 -3.71
N GLU A 254 -35.27 -24.33 -3.50
CA GLU A 254 -36.25 -23.86 -2.54
C GLU A 254 -35.94 -24.47 -1.16
N SER A 255 -35.78 -23.64 -0.14
CA SER A 255 -36.32 -23.97 1.19
C SER A 255 -36.43 -22.73 2.07
N ARG A 256 -37.67 -22.45 2.49
CA ARG A 256 -38.00 -21.54 3.58
C ARG A 256 -38.00 -22.34 4.88
N ASP A 257 -37.39 -21.81 5.92
CA ASP A 257 -38.05 -21.71 7.23
C ASP A 257 -37.38 -20.65 8.12
N ASP A 258 -38.22 -19.72 8.55
CA ASP A 258 -38.06 -18.70 9.60
C ASP A 258 -38.26 -19.42 10.96
N ASP A 259 -37.59 -19.17 12.08
CA ASP A 259 -37.56 -17.97 12.92
C ASP A 259 -36.77 -18.42 14.18
N SER A 260 -35.78 -17.76 14.78
CA SER A 260 -35.96 -16.63 15.69
C SER A 260 -34.69 -16.48 16.58
N GLU A 261 -34.20 -15.24 16.75
CA GLU A 261 -33.36 -14.66 17.83
C GLU A 261 -32.24 -13.74 17.30
N LEU A 262 -32.54 -12.53 16.78
CA LEU A 262 -31.49 -11.54 16.46
C LEU A 262 -31.95 -10.08 16.63
N PRO A 263 -31.59 -9.42 17.77
CA PRO A 263 -31.60 -7.95 17.80
C PRO A 263 -30.28 -7.27 18.19
N ARG A 264 -29.16 -8.00 18.36
CA ARG A 264 -27.87 -7.37 18.77
C ARG A 264 -26.69 -7.54 17.81
N GLN A 265 -26.56 -8.68 17.14
CA GLN A 265 -25.47 -8.90 16.18
C GLN A 265 -25.69 -8.16 14.86
N LEU A 266 -26.95 -7.94 14.45
CA LEU A 266 -27.30 -7.21 13.23
C LEU A 266 -26.88 -5.73 13.31
N SER A 267 -27.20 -5.05 14.42
CA SER A 267 -26.85 -3.65 14.63
C SER A 267 -25.34 -3.41 14.67
N GLN A 268 -24.58 -4.39 15.18
CA GLN A 268 -23.13 -4.34 15.21
C GLN A 268 -22.53 -4.56 13.80
N LYS A 269 -23.04 -5.52 13.03
CA LYS A 269 -22.62 -5.76 11.64
C LYS A 269 -22.93 -4.57 10.72
N ILE A 270 -24.06 -3.89 10.89
CA ILE A 270 -24.43 -2.70 10.12
C ILE A 270 -23.48 -1.53 10.44
N LEU A 271 -23.16 -1.31 11.71
CA LEU A 271 -22.21 -0.26 12.12
C LEU A 271 -20.79 -0.56 11.61
N GLU A 272 -20.37 -1.82 11.65
CA GLU A 272 -19.09 -2.30 11.12
C GLU A 272 -19.03 -2.16 9.58
N GLY A 273 -20.10 -2.54 8.88
CA GLY A 273 -20.24 -2.38 7.42
C GLY A 273 -20.16 -0.91 6.98
N ASN A 274 -20.79 0.00 7.72
CA ASN A 274 -20.70 1.43 7.47
C ASN A 274 -19.27 1.96 7.65
N SER A 275 -18.54 1.50 8.67
CA SER A 275 -17.15 1.91 8.89
C SER A 275 -16.20 1.42 7.79
N ILE A 276 -16.41 0.22 7.26
CA ILE A 276 -15.60 -0.34 6.18
C ILE A 276 -15.90 0.39 4.86
N ALA A 277 -17.17 0.70 4.60
CA ALA A 277 -17.58 1.47 3.43
C ALA A 277 -16.96 2.88 3.40
N GLU A 278 -16.96 3.60 4.53
CA GLU A 278 -16.30 4.91 4.65
C GLU A 278 -14.79 4.84 4.38
N LYS A 279 -14.13 3.78 4.86
CA LYS A 279 -12.70 3.53 4.59
C LYS A 279 -12.47 3.29 3.10
N LEU A 280 -13.27 2.42 2.48
CA LEU A 280 -13.17 2.13 1.07
C LEU A 280 -13.36 3.41 0.23
N ASP A 281 -14.40 4.20 0.51
CA ASP A 281 -14.68 5.45 -0.20
C ASP A 281 -13.50 6.43 -0.12
N SER A 282 -12.95 6.62 1.09
CA SER A 282 -11.78 7.48 1.31
C SER A 282 -10.56 7.02 0.51
N LEU A 283 -10.32 5.70 0.45
CA LEU A 283 -9.19 5.13 -0.30
C LEU A 283 -9.42 5.15 -1.82
N MET A 284 -10.67 5.00 -2.27
CA MET A 284 -11.04 5.11 -3.68
C MET A 284 -10.79 6.53 -4.18
N VAL A 285 -11.25 7.55 -3.45
CA VAL A 285 -10.98 8.97 -3.76
C VAL A 285 -9.48 9.23 -3.85
N LEU A 286 -8.71 8.81 -2.84
CA LEU A 286 -7.25 8.96 -2.84
C LEU A 286 -6.58 8.28 -4.04
N THR A 287 -7.07 7.10 -4.43
CA THR A 287 -6.56 6.36 -5.59
C THR A 287 -6.90 7.09 -6.90
N PHE A 288 -8.08 7.68 -7.01
CA PHE A 288 -8.48 8.48 -8.18
C PHE A 288 -7.66 9.77 -8.31
N GLU A 289 -7.47 10.51 -7.22
CA GLU A 289 -6.61 11.70 -7.18
C GLU A 289 -5.17 11.35 -7.61
N HIS A 290 -4.67 10.20 -7.19
CA HIS A 290 -3.36 9.71 -7.62
C HIS A 290 -3.32 9.42 -9.13
N LEU A 291 -4.35 8.77 -9.70
CA LEU A 291 -4.42 8.53 -11.15
C LEU A 291 -4.45 9.82 -11.97
N GLU A 292 -5.16 10.84 -11.50
CA GLU A 292 -5.14 12.18 -12.10
C GLU A 292 -3.73 12.79 -12.05
N SER A 293 -3.07 12.69 -10.90
CA SER A 293 -1.68 13.18 -10.76
C SER A 293 -0.73 12.44 -11.71
N CYS A 294 -0.93 11.13 -11.93
CA CYS A 294 -0.16 10.34 -12.87
C CYS A 294 -0.46 10.73 -14.33
N GLN A 295 -1.68 11.12 -14.64
CA GLN A 295 -2.03 11.65 -15.97
C GLN A 295 -1.31 12.98 -16.23
N VAL A 296 -1.37 13.92 -15.28
CA VAL A 296 -0.69 15.22 -15.39
C VAL A 296 0.84 15.04 -15.53
N ALA A 297 1.39 14.00 -14.91
CA ALA A 297 2.82 13.68 -14.98
C ALA A 297 3.21 12.75 -16.15
N ASP A 298 2.32 12.46 -17.11
CA ASP A 298 2.55 11.54 -18.24
C ASP A 298 3.01 10.12 -17.82
N ARG A 299 2.60 9.68 -16.62
CA ARG A 299 2.89 8.34 -16.07
C ARG A 299 1.69 7.40 -16.07
N LEU A 300 0.50 7.88 -16.47
CA LEU A 300 -0.75 7.10 -16.42
C LEU A 300 -0.63 5.74 -17.11
N ILE A 301 -0.01 5.67 -18.30
CA ILE A 301 0.13 4.40 -19.05
C ILE A 301 0.92 3.36 -18.25
N LYS A 302 2.00 3.76 -17.55
CA LYS A 302 2.83 2.84 -16.74
C LYS A 302 2.03 2.24 -15.58
N ILE A 303 1.17 3.05 -14.96
CA ILE A 303 0.28 2.59 -13.89
C ILE A 303 -0.84 1.73 -14.47
N PHE A 304 -1.38 2.12 -15.60
CA PHE A 304 -2.47 1.41 -16.27
C PHE A 304 -2.06 -0.01 -16.69
N ASP A 305 -0.86 -0.21 -17.22
CA ASP A 305 -0.35 -1.55 -17.54
C ASP A 305 -0.31 -2.45 -16.29
N THR A 306 0.05 -1.86 -15.14
CA THR A 306 0.03 -2.57 -13.85
C THR A 306 -1.41 -2.90 -13.44
N LEU A 307 -2.33 -1.93 -13.54
CA LEU A 307 -3.75 -2.12 -13.23
C LEU A 307 -4.41 -3.17 -14.12
N LEU A 308 -4.04 -3.26 -15.40
CA LEU A 308 -4.56 -4.29 -16.31
C LEU A 308 -4.17 -5.69 -15.86
N VAL A 309 -2.90 -5.89 -15.48
CA VAL A 309 -2.42 -7.18 -14.97
C VAL A 309 -3.13 -7.55 -13.67
N LEU A 310 -3.32 -6.58 -12.77
CA LEU A 310 -4.02 -6.78 -11.49
C LEU A 310 -5.51 -7.03 -11.69
N PHE A 311 -6.14 -6.36 -12.64
CA PHE A 311 -7.54 -6.59 -12.97
C PHE A 311 -7.76 -8.05 -13.41
N ASN A 312 -6.93 -8.54 -14.33
CA ASN A 312 -7.08 -9.91 -14.85
C ASN A 312 -6.82 -10.97 -13.77
N LYS A 313 -5.89 -10.72 -12.82
CA LYS A 313 -5.52 -11.69 -11.78
C LYS A 313 -6.43 -11.64 -10.54
N THR A 314 -6.71 -10.44 -10.05
CA THR A 314 -7.36 -10.22 -8.74
C THR A 314 -8.83 -9.83 -8.90
N ILE A 315 -9.14 -8.83 -9.72
CA ILE A 315 -10.50 -8.25 -9.77
C ILE A 315 -11.45 -9.15 -10.57
N LEU A 316 -11.00 -9.69 -11.71
CA LEU A 316 -11.81 -10.57 -12.56
C LEU A 316 -12.24 -11.86 -11.85
N THR A 317 -11.44 -12.31 -10.87
CA THR A 317 -11.70 -13.52 -10.06
C THR A 317 -12.43 -13.20 -8.74
N ALA A 318 -12.46 -11.93 -8.31
CA ALA A 318 -13.10 -11.49 -7.07
C ALA A 318 -14.61 -11.25 -7.24
N TYR A 319 -15.39 -12.32 -7.33
CA TYR A 319 -16.84 -12.28 -7.60
C TYR A 319 -17.68 -11.44 -6.59
N LYS A 320 -17.17 -11.19 -5.39
CA LYS A 320 -17.85 -10.36 -4.38
C LYS A 320 -17.50 -8.87 -4.42
N SER A 321 -16.49 -8.47 -5.20
CA SER A 321 -16.02 -7.08 -5.29
C SER A 321 -16.94 -6.25 -6.20
N LYS A 322 -17.47 -5.13 -5.69
CA LYS A 322 -18.42 -4.24 -6.39
C LYS A 322 -17.82 -2.90 -6.78
N PHE A 323 -16.79 -2.44 -6.07
CA PHE A 323 -16.24 -1.10 -6.20
C PHE A 323 -14.80 -1.04 -6.68
N ALA A 324 -13.94 -1.99 -6.33
CA ALA A 324 -12.52 -1.93 -6.69
C ALA A 324 -12.28 -1.89 -8.22
N GLN A 325 -13.18 -2.47 -9.01
CA GLN A 325 -13.17 -2.38 -10.47
C GLN A 325 -13.32 -0.95 -11.02
N PHE A 326 -13.85 0.00 -10.24
CA PHE A 326 -13.91 1.39 -10.68
C PHE A 326 -12.54 2.06 -10.77
N VAL A 327 -11.50 1.52 -10.13
CA VAL A 327 -10.11 1.99 -10.29
C VAL A 327 -9.68 1.92 -11.76
N ILE A 328 -9.86 0.76 -12.41
CA ILE A 328 -9.49 0.62 -13.82
C ILE A 328 -10.45 1.37 -14.74
N PHE A 329 -11.74 1.40 -14.41
CA PHE A 329 -12.74 2.16 -15.15
C PHE A 329 -12.40 3.66 -15.18
N TYR A 330 -12.00 4.21 -14.04
CA TYR A 330 -11.61 5.61 -13.92
C TYR A 330 -10.33 5.90 -14.69
N ALA A 331 -9.30 5.05 -14.58
CA ALA A 331 -8.08 5.19 -15.38
C ALA A 331 -8.38 5.20 -16.90
N CYS A 332 -9.32 4.38 -17.36
CA CYS A 332 -9.79 4.41 -18.75
C CYS A 332 -10.48 5.72 -19.14
N SER A 333 -11.18 6.36 -18.21
CA SER A 333 -11.87 7.63 -18.45
C SER A 333 -10.90 8.81 -18.61
N LEU A 334 -9.74 8.73 -17.97
CA LEU A 334 -8.68 9.74 -18.08
C LEU A 334 -8.02 9.71 -19.46
N ASP A 335 -7.75 8.52 -20.02
CA ASP A 335 -7.27 8.36 -21.39
C ASP A 335 -8.12 7.36 -22.20
N PRO A 336 -9.27 7.80 -22.74
CA PRO A 336 -10.17 6.94 -23.51
C PRO A 336 -9.56 6.31 -24.74
N LYS A 337 -8.57 6.98 -25.36
CA LYS A 337 -7.99 6.55 -26.64
C LYS A 337 -6.99 5.43 -26.47
N ASN A 338 -6.17 5.49 -25.42
CA ASN A 338 -5.19 4.45 -25.13
C ASN A 338 -5.72 3.48 -24.08
N CYS A 339 -5.91 3.94 -22.84
CA CYS A 339 -6.34 3.09 -21.72
C CYS A 339 -7.71 2.47 -22.00
N GLY A 340 -8.70 3.28 -22.40
CA GLY A 340 -10.06 2.79 -22.62
C GLY A 340 -10.16 1.73 -23.74
N VAL A 341 -9.51 1.97 -24.88
CA VAL A 341 -9.44 0.98 -25.97
C VAL A 341 -8.68 -0.27 -25.55
N THR A 342 -7.54 -0.12 -24.87
CA THR A 342 -6.72 -1.26 -24.43
C THR A 342 -7.47 -2.15 -23.45
N PHE A 343 -8.24 -1.57 -22.52
CA PHE A 343 -9.07 -2.35 -21.59
C PHE A 343 -10.15 -3.16 -22.32
N ALA A 344 -10.85 -2.55 -23.28
CA ALA A 344 -11.84 -3.27 -24.09
C ALA A 344 -11.20 -4.43 -24.87
N LEU A 345 -10.04 -4.21 -25.49
CA LEU A 345 -9.30 -5.25 -26.22
C LEU A 345 -8.81 -6.38 -25.30
N MET A 346 -8.39 -6.06 -24.07
CA MET A 346 -7.99 -7.06 -23.08
C MET A 346 -9.17 -7.96 -22.70
N LEU A 347 -10.35 -7.37 -22.42
CA LEU A 347 -11.57 -8.11 -22.12
C LEU A 347 -12.04 -8.96 -23.32
N GLU A 348 -11.96 -8.42 -24.54
CA GLU A 348 -12.21 -9.18 -25.77
C GLU A 348 -11.25 -10.37 -25.91
N HIS A 349 -9.96 -10.16 -25.64
CA HIS A 349 -8.96 -11.21 -25.70
C HIS A 349 -9.22 -12.29 -24.65
N ALA A 350 -9.57 -11.89 -23.43
CA ALA A 350 -9.96 -12.78 -22.35
C ALA A 350 -11.24 -13.58 -22.69
N PHE A 351 -12.13 -13.07 -23.53
CA PHE A 351 -13.29 -13.83 -24.01
C PHE A 351 -12.96 -14.76 -25.19
N PHE A 352 -12.25 -14.27 -26.20
CA PHE A 352 -12.03 -14.99 -27.47
C PHE A 352 -10.92 -16.02 -27.44
N PHE A 353 -9.82 -15.73 -26.73
CA PHE A 353 -8.56 -16.48 -26.84
C PHE A 353 -8.13 -17.13 -25.53
N SER A 354 -8.85 -16.86 -24.45
CA SER A 354 -8.57 -17.48 -23.17
C SER A 354 -8.77 -18.99 -23.22
N THR A 355 -7.74 -19.73 -22.82
CA THR A 355 -7.82 -21.16 -22.45
C THR A 355 -8.35 -21.36 -21.03
N ASP A 356 -8.77 -20.27 -20.37
CA ASP A 356 -9.19 -20.29 -18.98
C ASP A 356 -10.57 -20.94 -18.84
N SER A 357 -10.99 -21.13 -17.58
CA SER A 357 -12.26 -21.77 -17.26
C SER A 357 -13.44 -21.03 -17.93
N PRO A 358 -14.51 -21.75 -18.31
CA PRO A 358 -15.71 -21.13 -18.89
C PRO A 358 -16.26 -19.95 -18.05
N HIS A 359 -16.13 -20.02 -16.72
CA HIS A 359 -16.51 -18.95 -15.80
C HIS A 359 -15.72 -17.65 -16.02
N LEU A 360 -14.42 -17.72 -16.31
CA LEU A 360 -13.60 -16.53 -16.56
C LEU A 360 -13.96 -15.87 -17.89
N ARG A 361 -14.27 -16.67 -18.92
CA ARG A 361 -14.76 -16.16 -20.21
C ARG A 361 -16.11 -15.46 -20.06
N MET A 362 -17.02 -16.05 -19.28
CA MET A 362 -18.32 -15.47 -18.94
C MET A 362 -18.17 -14.14 -18.19
N SER A 363 -17.31 -14.10 -17.16
CA SER A 363 -17.01 -12.87 -16.43
C SER A 363 -16.41 -11.81 -17.34
N ALA A 364 -15.47 -12.18 -18.22
CA ALA A 364 -14.84 -11.23 -19.15
C ALA A 364 -15.85 -10.59 -20.11
N VAL A 365 -16.76 -11.37 -20.71
CA VAL A 365 -17.79 -10.81 -21.60
C VAL A 365 -18.84 -9.99 -20.84
N ALA A 366 -19.18 -10.37 -19.60
CA ALA A 366 -20.04 -9.57 -18.72
C ALA A 366 -19.40 -8.21 -18.38
N TYR A 367 -18.11 -8.20 -18.02
CA TYR A 367 -17.34 -6.97 -17.83
C TYR A 367 -17.27 -6.13 -19.10
N LEU A 368 -17.04 -6.75 -20.26
CA LEU A 368 -16.99 -6.06 -21.55
C LEU A 368 -18.32 -5.36 -21.87
N ALA A 369 -19.44 -6.06 -21.74
CA ALA A 369 -20.75 -5.49 -21.98
C ALA A 369 -21.10 -4.37 -20.99
N SER A 370 -20.82 -4.56 -19.70
CA SER A 370 -21.01 -3.52 -18.70
C SER A 370 -20.15 -2.30 -19.03
N TYR A 371 -18.91 -2.51 -19.43
CA TYR A 371 -17.98 -1.45 -19.81
C TYR A 371 -18.48 -0.66 -21.03
N LEU A 372 -18.84 -1.33 -22.12
CA LEU A 372 -19.29 -0.67 -23.36
C LEU A 372 -20.62 0.09 -23.21
N SER A 373 -21.51 -0.37 -22.32
CA SER A 373 -22.77 0.31 -22.02
C SER A 373 -22.57 1.53 -21.14
N ARG A 374 -21.68 1.47 -20.14
CA ARG A 374 -21.48 2.53 -19.13
C ARG A 374 -20.39 3.55 -19.48
N ALA A 375 -19.38 3.16 -20.27
CA ALA A 375 -18.25 4.02 -20.64
C ALA A 375 -18.64 5.06 -21.71
N LYS A 376 -19.32 6.13 -21.29
CA LYS A 376 -19.74 7.25 -22.16
C LYS A 376 -18.58 7.98 -22.84
N PHE A 377 -17.38 7.86 -22.29
CA PHE A 377 -16.15 8.45 -22.84
C PHE A 377 -15.58 7.70 -24.04
N LEU A 378 -16.04 6.47 -24.32
CA LEU A 378 -15.61 5.71 -25.50
C LEU A 378 -16.27 6.24 -26.77
N SER A 379 -15.50 6.27 -27.85
CA SER A 379 -16.04 6.63 -29.16
C SER A 379 -17.02 5.56 -29.67
N VAL A 380 -18.02 6.01 -30.43
CA VAL A 380 -18.99 5.12 -31.09
C VAL A 380 -18.29 4.09 -31.99
N PHE A 381 -17.19 4.47 -32.63
CA PHE A 381 -16.39 3.57 -33.49
C PHE A 381 -15.80 2.40 -32.71
N VAL A 382 -15.27 2.63 -31.51
CA VAL A 382 -14.72 1.57 -30.65
C VAL A 382 -15.84 0.62 -30.25
N VAL A 383 -16.97 1.16 -29.78
CA VAL A 383 -18.11 0.34 -29.34
C VAL A 383 -18.71 -0.48 -30.48
N ALA A 384 -18.98 0.15 -31.61
CA ALA A 384 -19.50 -0.53 -32.80
C ALA A 384 -18.51 -1.58 -33.33
N GLY A 385 -17.21 -1.27 -33.31
CA GLY A 385 -16.17 -2.22 -33.72
C GLY A 385 -16.11 -3.45 -32.83
N THR A 386 -16.18 -3.27 -31.51
CA THR A 386 -16.22 -4.38 -30.54
C THR A 386 -17.48 -5.22 -30.70
N LEU A 387 -18.66 -4.59 -30.79
CA LEU A 387 -19.92 -5.29 -31.02
C LEU A 387 -19.91 -6.08 -32.35
N GLY A 388 -19.36 -5.48 -33.42
CA GLY A 388 -19.18 -6.16 -34.70
C GLY A 388 -18.34 -7.43 -34.58
N ARG A 389 -17.22 -7.37 -33.85
CA ARG A 389 -16.37 -8.55 -33.58
C ARG A 389 -17.09 -9.62 -32.76
N LEU A 390 -17.87 -9.24 -31.76
CA LEU A 390 -18.68 -10.16 -30.97
C LEU A 390 -19.75 -10.86 -31.82
N VAL A 391 -20.44 -10.12 -32.68
CA VAL A 391 -21.44 -10.68 -33.61
C VAL A 391 -20.78 -11.63 -34.60
N ASP A 392 -19.66 -11.24 -35.21
CA ASP A 392 -18.90 -12.10 -36.13
C ASP A 392 -18.47 -13.42 -35.46
N TRP A 393 -18.06 -13.34 -34.19
CA TRP A 393 -17.74 -14.53 -33.41
C TRP A 393 -18.96 -15.40 -33.16
N CYS A 394 -20.10 -14.82 -32.76
CA CYS A 394 -21.35 -15.57 -32.57
C CYS A 394 -21.80 -16.30 -33.85
N VAL A 395 -21.73 -15.62 -34.99
CA VAL A 395 -22.08 -16.21 -36.30
C VAL A 395 -21.14 -17.36 -36.65
N LYS A 396 -19.83 -17.23 -36.38
CA LYS A 396 -18.87 -18.33 -36.59
C LYS A 396 -19.14 -19.49 -35.65
N TYR A 397 -19.44 -19.22 -34.39
CA TYR A 397 -19.74 -20.24 -33.38
C TYR A 397 -20.96 -21.08 -33.77
N VAL A 398 -22.06 -20.45 -34.17
CA VAL A 398 -23.27 -21.15 -34.64
C VAL A 398 -22.97 -22.06 -35.83
N LYS A 399 -22.22 -21.55 -36.83
CA LYS A 399 -21.83 -22.33 -38.02
C LYS A 399 -20.93 -23.53 -37.70
N MET A 400 -20.20 -23.51 -36.59
CA MET A 400 -19.34 -24.61 -36.15
C MET A 400 -20.10 -25.68 -35.34
N GLN A 401 -21.25 -25.32 -34.75
CA GLN A 401 -22.07 -26.18 -33.90
C GLN A 401 -23.22 -26.89 -34.64
N ASP A 402 -23.48 -26.54 -35.90
CA ASP A 402 -24.56 -27.13 -36.72
C ASP A 402 -24.46 -28.67 -36.91
N ASP A 403 -23.34 -29.30 -36.54
CA ASP A 403 -23.16 -30.77 -36.62
C ASP A 403 -23.41 -31.53 -35.28
N GLU A 404 -23.43 -30.88 -34.11
CA GLU A 404 -23.77 -31.51 -32.81
C GLU A 404 -24.44 -30.51 -31.85
N ILE A 405 -25.76 -30.35 -31.95
CA ILE A 405 -26.54 -29.49 -31.05
C ILE A 405 -26.61 -30.13 -29.65
N ASN A 406 -25.73 -29.72 -28.75
CA ASN A 406 -25.82 -30.04 -27.33
C ASN A 406 -26.53 -28.89 -26.57
N PRO A 407 -27.72 -29.11 -26.00
CA PRO A 407 -28.52 -28.05 -25.38
C PRO A 407 -27.82 -27.34 -24.20
N LYS A 408 -26.85 -27.99 -23.52
CA LYS A 408 -26.03 -27.34 -22.48
C LYS A 408 -25.09 -26.27 -23.05
N LEU A 409 -24.57 -26.45 -24.26
CA LEU A 409 -23.70 -25.47 -24.94
C LEU A 409 -24.47 -24.23 -25.41
N ILE A 410 -25.79 -24.36 -25.63
CA ILE A 410 -26.68 -23.23 -25.94
C ILE A 410 -26.98 -22.40 -24.69
N GLU A 411 -27.09 -23.04 -23.52
CA GLU A 411 -27.26 -22.35 -22.24
C GLU A 411 -26.05 -21.47 -21.91
N TYR A 412 -24.82 -22.00 -22.09
CA TYR A 412 -23.59 -21.20 -22.02
C TYR A 412 -23.57 -20.05 -23.07
N PHE A 413 -24.04 -20.29 -24.29
CA PHE A 413 -24.14 -19.26 -25.32
C PHE A 413 -25.16 -18.16 -24.98
N ILE A 414 -26.33 -18.51 -24.44
CA ILE A 414 -27.35 -17.54 -24.01
C ILE A 414 -26.83 -16.70 -22.83
N LEU A 415 -26.09 -17.32 -21.92
CA LEU A 415 -25.40 -16.62 -20.84
C LEU A 415 -24.27 -15.72 -21.37
N ASP A 416 -23.48 -16.17 -22.35
CA ASP A 416 -22.38 -15.39 -22.96
C ASP A 416 -22.90 -14.21 -23.82
N VAL A 417 -24.09 -14.34 -24.42
CA VAL A 417 -24.66 -13.35 -25.36
C VAL A 417 -25.61 -12.37 -24.67
N ARG A 418 -26.25 -12.72 -23.54
CA ARG A 418 -27.10 -11.79 -22.76
C ARG A 418 -26.43 -10.43 -22.49
N PRO A 419 -25.14 -10.35 -22.10
CA PRO A 419 -24.46 -9.08 -21.88
C PRO A 419 -24.39 -8.23 -23.16
N SER A 420 -24.19 -8.85 -24.32
CA SER A 420 -24.17 -8.18 -25.62
C SER A 420 -25.54 -7.56 -25.97
N CYS A 421 -26.64 -8.20 -25.58
CA CYS A 421 -27.99 -7.67 -25.78
C CYS A 421 -28.31 -6.48 -24.87
N ILE A 422 -27.78 -6.44 -23.64
CA ILE A 422 -27.94 -5.30 -22.70
C ILE A 422 -27.29 -4.02 -23.26
N CYS A 423 -26.14 -4.15 -23.93
CA CYS A 423 -25.47 -3.03 -24.60
C CYS A 423 -26.33 -2.36 -25.69
N CYS A 424 -27.08 -3.14 -26.46
CA CYS A 424 -27.92 -2.62 -27.55
C CYS A 424 -29.18 -1.88 -27.05
N ALA A 425 -29.62 -2.13 -25.82
CA ALA A 425 -30.83 -1.52 -25.25
C ALA A 425 -30.57 -0.20 -24.48
N SER A 426 -29.33 0.08 -24.07
CA SER A 426 -28.96 1.22 -23.19
C SER A 426 -28.34 2.43 -23.90
N LYS A 427 -28.38 2.52 -25.24
CA LYS A 427 -27.84 3.66 -25.99
C LYS A 427 -28.86 4.37 -26.85
#